data_AF-A0AAD4M826-F1
#
_entry.id   AF-A0AAD4M826-F1
#
_cell.length_a   1.000
_cell.length_b   1.000
_cell.length_c   1.000
_cell.angle_alpha   90.00
_cell.angle_beta   90.00
_cell.angle_gamma   90.00
#
_symmetry.space_group_name_H-M   'P 1'
#
loop_
_entity.id
_entity.type
_entity.pdbx_description
1 polymer ?
#
loop_
_entity_poly.entity_id
_entity_poly.type
_entity_poly.pdbx_seq_one_letter_code
_entity_poly.pdbx_strand_id
1 'polypeptide(L)'
;YCHTGFTSAGWTYTIIAVLGIVGFYKFAPSPGEDNYVTRYISHYFTPSSSWAIANDRHLELTTNLQEAVRISQTGQRPHIHRYRYPHSLEVASAFSVPVGGDPKVSGVKVKGANEF
;
A
#
# COMPACT_ATOMS: atom_id res chain seq x y z
N TYR A 1 20.58 24.74 56.76
CA TYR A 1 21.78 23.93 56.44
C TYR A 1 21.37 22.84 55.47
N CYS A 2 21.81 22.93 54.21
CA CYS A 2 21.55 21.91 53.20
C CYS A 2 22.61 20.82 53.36
N HIS A 3 22.21 19.61 53.75
CA HIS A 3 23.11 18.45 53.81
C HIS A 3 23.41 17.97 52.39
N THR A 4 24.44 18.50 51.75
CA THR A 4 24.91 18.09 50.42
C THR A 4 25.87 16.89 50.52
N GLY A 5 25.37 15.75 50.98
CA GLY A 5 26.14 14.51 51.13
C GLY A 5 25.44 13.30 50.53
N PHE A 6 26.17 12.18 50.41
CA PHE A 6 25.65 10.89 49.94
C PHE A 6 24.51 10.30 50.80
N THR A 7 24.26 10.87 51.98
CA THR A 7 23.17 10.52 52.90
C THR A 7 21.94 11.43 52.76
N SER A 8 21.96 12.37 51.80
CA SER A 8 20.83 13.25 51.53
C SER A 8 19.65 12.48 50.91
N ALA A 9 18.44 13.01 51.09
CA ALA A 9 17.22 12.41 50.56
C ALA A 9 17.30 12.13 49.05
N GLY A 10 17.95 13.01 48.28
CA GLY A 10 18.18 12.81 46.84
C GLY A 10 18.94 11.52 46.54
N TRP A 11 20.04 11.26 47.24
CA TRP A 11 20.84 10.05 47.05
C TRP A 11 20.08 8.78 47.46
N THR A 12 19.31 8.84 48.54
CA THR A 12 18.45 7.72 48.97
C THR A 12 17.44 7.34 47.89
N TYR A 13 16.77 8.31 47.27
CA TYR A 13 15.85 8.05 46.16
C TYR A 13 16.59 7.49 44.94
N THR A 14 17.80 7.96 44.63
CA THR A 14 18.59 7.38 43.52
C THR A 14 18.98 5.93 43.76
N ILE A 15 19.37 5.55 44.98
CA ILE A 15 19.72 4.17 45.33
C ILE A 15 18.49 3.26 45.23
N ILE A 16 17.34 3.73 45.75
CA ILE A 16 16.07 2.99 45.63
C ILE A 16 15.68 2.82 44.16
N ALA A 17 15.82 3.86 43.33
CA ALA A 17 15.53 3.79 41.91
C ALA A 17 16.45 2.80 41.18
N VAL A 18 17.75 2.83 41.46
CA VAL A 18 18.72 1.89 40.87
C VAL A 18 18.42 0.45 41.30
N LEU A 19 18.15 0.21 42.59
CA LEU A 19 17.75 -1.11 43.08
C LEU A 19 16.43 -1.57 42.47
N GLY A 20 15.47 -0.67 42.28
CA GLY A 20 14.21 -0.94 41.60
C GLY A 20 14.42 -1.38 40.15
N ILE A 21 15.27 -0.67 39.39
CA ILE A 21 15.59 -1.01 38.00
C ILE A 21 16.32 -2.36 37.91
N VAL A 22 17.31 -2.60 38.76
CA VAL A 22 18.08 -3.86 38.77
C VAL A 22 17.19 -5.03 39.19
N GLY A 23 16.35 -4.83 40.21
CA GLY A 23 15.37 -5.81 40.65
C GLY A 23 14.35 -6.12 39.55
N PHE A 24 13.85 -5.09 38.87
CA PHE A 24 12.94 -5.26 37.75
C PHE A 24 13.60 -6.05 36.61
N TYR A 25 14.82 -5.73 36.19
CA TYR A 25 15.46 -6.47 35.09
C TYR A 25 15.80 -7.92 35.45
N LYS A 26 16.17 -8.18 36.71
CA LYS A 26 16.53 -9.54 37.17
C LYS A 26 15.31 -10.45 37.38
N PHE A 27 14.19 -9.89 37.82
CA PHE A 27 12.96 -10.62 38.13
C PHE A 27 11.83 -10.36 37.14
N ALA A 28 12.09 -9.62 36.06
CA ALA A 28 11.11 -9.43 35.00
C ALA A 28 10.82 -10.79 34.36
N PRO A 29 9.54 -11.18 34.27
CA PRO A 29 9.15 -12.40 33.57
C PRO A 29 9.61 -12.33 32.12
N SER A 30 10.08 -13.46 31.61
CA SER A 30 10.54 -13.55 30.23
C SER A 30 9.37 -13.36 29.25
N PRO A 31 9.58 -12.77 28.05
CA PRO A 31 8.53 -12.64 27.05
C PRO A 31 8.02 -14.04 26.64
N GLY A 32 6.79 -14.38 27.06
CA GLY A 32 6.15 -15.68 26.79
C GLY A 32 5.88 -16.55 28.03
N GLU A 33 6.33 -16.12 29.22
CA GLU A 33 5.99 -16.78 30.48
C GLU A 33 4.55 -16.47 30.90
N ASP A 34 3.80 -17.50 31.30
CA ASP A 34 2.38 -17.41 31.66
C ASP A 34 2.23 -16.78 33.06
N ASN A 35 2.51 -15.48 33.13
CA ASN A 35 2.40 -14.67 34.33
C ASN A 35 0.93 -14.29 34.59
N TYR A 36 0.51 -14.34 35.85
CA TYR A 36 -0.82 -13.94 36.30
C TYR A 36 -1.19 -12.52 35.82
N VAL A 37 -0.24 -11.58 35.86
CA VAL A 37 -0.46 -10.20 35.40
C VAL A 37 -0.74 -10.17 33.88
N THR A 38 0.05 -10.90 33.08
CA THR A 38 -0.14 -10.99 31.63
C THR A 38 -1.49 -11.63 31.30
N ARG A 39 -1.88 -12.67 32.03
CA ARG A 39 -3.18 -13.35 31.87
C ARG A 39 -4.37 -12.46 32.26
N TYR A 40 -4.22 -11.65 33.30
CA TYR A 40 -5.24 -10.68 33.69
C TYR A 40 -5.40 -9.58 32.63
N ILE A 41 -4.28 -9.05 32.13
CA ILE A 41 -4.30 -8.07 31.05
C ILE A 41 -4.91 -8.69 29.79
N SER A 42 -4.49 -9.90 29.38
CA SER A 42 -4.99 -10.54 28.17
C SER A 42 -6.49 -10.84 28.20
N HIS A 43 -7.08 -11.01 29.39
CA HIS A 43 -8.52 -11.24 29.53
C HIS A 43 -9.37 -10.04 29.09
N TYR A 44 -8.90 -8.81 29.33
CA TYR A 44 -9.63 -7.59 28.94
C TYR A 44 -9.27 -7.10 27.54
N PHE A 45 -8.15 -7.55 26.99
CA PHE A 45 -7.73 -7.18 25.66
C PHE A 45 -8.38 -8.05 24.59
N THR A 46 -8.59 -7.48 23.41
CA THR A 46 -9.13 -8.22 22.27
C THR A 46 -8.14 -9.32 21.87
N PRO A 47 -8.59 -10.58 21.66
CA PRO A 47 -7.71 -11.67 21.29
C PRO A 47 -7.00 -11.40 19.96
N SER A 48 -5.75 -11.86 19.84
CA SER A 48 -4.94 -11.67 18.63
C SER A 48 -5.58 -12.22 17.35
N SER A 49 -6.42 -13.25 17.47
CA SER A 49 -7.17 -13.84 16.35
C SER A 49 -8.12 -12.84 15.69
N SER A 50 -8.72 -11.93 16.47
CA SER A 50 -9.61 -10.89 15.93
C SER A 50 -8.86 -9.91 15.03
N TRP A 51 -7.62 -9.56 15.42
CA TRP A 51 -6.75 -8.69 14.64
C TRP A 51 -6.26 -9.35 13.36
N ALA A 52 -5.99 -10.67 13.40
CA ALA A 52 -5.66 -11.43 12.21
C ALA A 52 -6.82 -11.39 11.18
N ILE A 53 -8.06 -11.65 11.62
CA ILE A 53 -9.24 -11.59 10.76
C ILE A 53 -9.45 -10.17 10.17
N ALA A 54 -9.26 -9.12 10.99
CA ALA A 54 -9.36 -7.74 10.52
C ALA A 54 -8.30 -7.41 9.46
N ASN A 55 -7.07 -7.88 9.66
CA ASN A 55 -5.97 -7.69 8.72
C ASN A 55 -6.22 -8.45 7.41
N ASP A 56 -6.71 -9.68 7.47
CA ASP A 56 -7.03 -10.48 6.29
C ASP A 56 -8.14 -9.82 5.46
N ARG A 57 -9.18 -9.31 6.13
CA ARG A 57 -10.26 -8.56 5.48
C ARG A 57 -9.74 -7.27 4.84
N HIS A 58 -8.84 -6.55 5.52
CA HIS A 58 -8.25 -5.34 4.96
C HIS A 58 -7.37 -5.66 3.74
N LEU A 59 -6.61 -6.76 3.81
CA LEU A 59 -5.79 -7.24 2.70
C LEU A 59 -6.68 -7.50 1.47
N GLU A 60 -7.78 -8.24 1.63
CA GLU A 60 -8.74 -8.51 0.54
C GLU A 60 -9.33 -7.21 -0.07
N LEU A 61 -9.70 -6.24 0.76
CA LEU A 61 -10.21 -4.96 0.29
C LEU A 61 -9.15 -4.20 -0.52
N THR A 62 -7.91 -4.18 -0.05
CA THR A 62 -6.81 -3.51 -0.76
C THR A 62 -6.47 -4.19 -2.07
N THR A 63 -6.48 -5.53 -2.13
CA THR A 63 -6.23 -6.26 -3.38
C THR A 63 -7.32 -5.97 -4.41
N ASN A 64 -8.58 -5.91 -4.00
CA ASN A 64 -9.70 -5.59 -4.88
C ASN A 64 -9.61 -4.16 -5.45
N LEU A 65 -9.24 -3.18 -4.61
CA LEU A 65 -9.01 -1.81 -5.05
C LEU A 65 -7.84 -1.71 -6.03
N GLN A 66 -6.75 -2.41 -5.76
CA GLN A 66 -5.59 -2.44 -6.63
C GLN A 66 -5.91 -3.05 -7.99
N GLU A 67 -6.76 -4.08 -8.05
CA GLU A 67 -7.18 -4.67 -9.32
C GLU A 67 -8.03 -3.70 -10.15
N ALA A 68 -8.95 -2.96 -9.52
CA ALA A 68 -9.73 -1.93 -10.20
C ALA A 68 -8.83 -0.81 -10.78
N VAL A 69 -7.84 -0.37 -9.99
CA VAL A 69 -6.84 0.61 -10.43
C VAL A 69 -6.01 0.03 -11.59
N ARG A 70 -5.56 -1.22 -11.48
CA ARG A 70 -4.80 -1.92 -12.53
C ARG A 70 -5.57 -1.90 -13.84
N ILE A 71 -6.84 -2.29 -13.84
CA ILE A 71 -7.69 -2.29 -15.05
C ILE A 71 -7.72 -0.90 -15.69
N SER A 72 -7.92 0.15 -14.89
CA SER A 72 -7.94 1.53 -15.40
C SER A 72 -6.59 1.99 -15.96
N GLN A 73 -5.48 1.55 -15.39
CA GLN A 73 -4.13 1.93 -15.81
C GLN A 73 -3.67 1.15 -17.03
N THR A 74 -4.00 -0.13 -17.12
CA THR A 74 -3.67 -0.99 -18.27
C THR A 74 -4.58 -0.74 -19.46
N GLY A 75 -5.78 -0.20 -19.23
CA GLY A 75 -6.70 0.20 -20.28
C GLY A 75 -6.16 1.36 -21.11
N GLN A 76 -5.38 1.07 -22.15
CA GLN A 76 -5.04 2.06 -23.16
C GLN A 76 -6.28 2.35 -24.01
N ARG A 77 -6.58 3.63 -24.22
CA ARG A 77 -7.55 4.01 -25.25
C ARG A 77 -7.03 3.52 -26.60
N PRO A 78 -7.89 2.90 -27.45
CA PRO A 78 -7.47 2.54 -28.79
C PRO A 78 -6.94 3.78 -29.50
N HIS A 79 -5.88 3.62 -30.29
CA HIS A 79 -5.27 4.74 -31.01
C HIS A 79 -6.26 5.26 -32.07
N ILE A 80 -6.85 6.43 -31.84
CA ILE A 80 -7.81 7.04 -32.77
C ILE A 80 -7.06 8.07 -33.62
N HIS A 81 -6.90 7.77 -34.91
CA HIS A 81 -6.47 8.76 -35.90
C HIS A 81 -7.67 9.62 -36.32
N ARG A 82 -7.67 10.91 -35.97
CA ARG A 82 -8.71 11.86 -36.37
C ARG A 82 -8.34 12.53 -37.68
N TYR A 83 -8.86 12.01 -38.78
CA TYR A 83 -8.68 12.63 -40.10
C TYR A 83 -9.75 13.71 -40.34
N ARG A 84 -9.33 14.92 -40.68
CA ARG A 84 -10.25 15.99 -41.13
C ARG A 84 -10.79 15.74 -42.53
N TYR A 85 -10.05 14.97 -43.34
CA TYR A 85 -10.40 14.65 -44.72
C TYR A 85 -10.28 13.13 -44.94
N PRO A 86 -11.36 12.36 -44.71
CA PRO A 86 -11.33 10.90 -44.83
C PRO A 86 -11.01 10.41 -46.25
N HIS A 87 -11.34 11.18 -47.28
CA HIS A 87 -11.00 10.88 -48.68
C HIS A 87 -9.48 10.79 -48.93
N SER A 88 -8.62 11.34 -48.06
CA SER A 88 -7.16 11.15 -48.20
C SER A 88 -6.72 9.68 -48.09
N LEU A 89 -7.55 8.80 -47.51
CA LEU A 89 -7.27 7.36 -47.42
C LEU A 89 -7.39 6.65 -48.77
N GLU A 90 -8.20 7.18 -49.70
CA GLU A 90 -8.40 6.63 -51.05
C GLU A 90 -7.49 7.30 -52.09
N VAL A 91 -6.92 8.47 -51.76
CA VAL A 91 -6.05 9.23 -52.65
C VAL A 91 -4.59 8.89 -52.37
N ALA A 92 -4.10 7.84 -53.05
CA ALA A 92 -2.68 7.55 -53.14
C ALA A 92 -2.05 8.33 -54.31
N SER A 93 -0.99 9.10 -54.04
CA SER A 93 -0.23 9.75 -55.12
C SER A 93 0.58 8.72 -55.88
N ALA A 94 0.35 8.58 -57.19
CA ALA A 94 1.06 7.63 -58.05
C ALA A 94 2.59 7.81 -58.06
N PHE A 95 3.09 9.00 -57.70
CA PHE A 95 4.52 9.30 -57.61
C PHE A 95 5.12 9.08 -56.21
N SER A 96 4.29 8.86 -55.19
CA SER A 96 4.71 8.70 -53.80
C SER A 96 4.63 7.25 -53.30
N VAL A 97 4.13 6.32 -54.12
CA VAL A 97 3.97 4.91 -53.75
C VAL A 97 5.09 4.10 -54.44
N PRO A 98 5.96 3.41 -53.67
CA PRO A 98 6.96 2.52 -54.26
C PRO A 98 6.26 1.35 -54.97
N VAL A 99 6.86 0.86 -56.05
CA VAL A 99 6.30 -0.25 -56.85
C VAL A 99 6.11 -1.48 -55.94
N GLY A 100 4.86 -1.94 -55.81
CA GLY A 100 4.49 -3.07 -54.94
C GLY A 100 4.16 -2.71 -53.48
N GLY A 101 4.20 -1.44 -53.10
CA GLY A 101 3.93 -0.96 -51.74
C GLY A 101 2.52 -0.46 -51.48
N ASP A 102 1.55 -0.79 -52.34
CA ASP A 102 0.18 -0.27 -52.24
C ASP A 102 -0.55 -0.86 -51.02
N PRO A 103 -0.85 -0.07 -49.98
CA PRO A 103 -1.53 -0.59 -48.80
C PRO A 103 -3.00 -0.89 -49.14
N LYS A 104 -3.43 -2.14 -48.93
CA LYS A 104 -4.84 -2.54 -49.14
C LYS A 104 -5.75 -1.87 -48.11
N VAL A 105 -6.35 -0.74 -48.48
CA VAL A 105 -7.24 0.07 -47.61
C VAL A 105 -8.74 -0.25 -47.74
N SER A 106 -9.11 -1.28 -48.50
CA SER A 106 -10.51 -1.64 -48.81
C SER A 106 -11.39 -2.03 -47.60
N GLY A 107 -10.81 -2.22 -46.42
CA GLY A 107 -11.54 -2.59 -45.18
C GLY A 107 -11.67 -1.46 -44.16
N VAL A 108 -11.18 -0.26 -44.47
CA VAL A 108 -11.17 0.87 -43.53
C VAL A 108 -12.53 1.58 -43.57
N LYS A 109 -13.28 1.53 -42.47
CA LYS A 109 -14.52 2.30 -42.29
C LYS A 109 -14.29 3.54 -41.46
N VAL A 110 -14.72 4.69 -41.98
CA VAL A 110 -14.71 5.96 -41.26
C VAL A 110 -15.86 5.97 -40.26
N LYS A 111 -15.55 6.14 -38.97
CA LYS A 111 -16.57 6.24 -37.92
C LYS A 111 -17.27 7.60 -38.00
N GLY A 112 -18.60 7.60 -38.20
CA GLY A 112 -19.43 8.80 -38.19
C GLY A 112 -19.65 9.36 -36.77
N ALA A 113 -20.03 10.62 -36.64
CA ALA A 113 -20.23 11.29 -35.35
C ALA A 113 -21.35 10.68 -34.47
N ASN A 114 -22.24 9.87 -35.05
CA ASN A 114 -23.42 9.31 -34.39
C ASN A 114 -23.40 7.78 -34.23
N GLU A 115 -22.31 7.12 -34.59
CA GLU A 115 -22.16 5.67 -34.45
C GLU A 115 -21.30 5.40 -33.21
N PHE A 116 -21.84 4.73 -32.19
CA PHE A 116 -21.12 4.38 -30.96
C PHE A 116 -20.39 3.04 -31.12
#